data_AF-B8FKB3-F1
#
_entry.id   AF-B8FKB3-F1
#
_cell.length_a   1.000
_cell.length_b   1.000
_cell.length_c   1.000
_cell.angle_alpha   90.00
_cell.angle_beta   90.00
_cell.angle_gamma   90.00
#
_symmetry.space_group_name_H-M   'P 1'
#
loop_
_entity.id
_entity.type
_entity.pdbx_description
1 polymer ?
#
loop_
_entity_poly.entity_id
_entity_poly.type
_entity_poly.pdbx_seq_one_letter_code
_entity_poly.pdbx_strand_id
1 'polypeptide(L)'
;MGNEVLILIAEAMAVYFLVLWAHSLRHRFGPVHFYAIIGGITAIMSWVTDAGLSVQVGGVTFVIGSTVFYTSLLLGVFVVYVFDGPRATRIAISTVAGVSILVPMIAVALHIQMALIGKPNLAYIPLPSLRINTASVITTLIDLIFLGIAWEYLGRPGLGLKLWLRAYATLLAVMWLDVILFSTGAFAGTPHYRGILEGTLISRFIISLFALPFLYGYLYWQNQKKGLAIENRPVLAILKQVAEIEVELGAAQQEIERRKIAEAERDKLIAELQQALSEVKTLRGFLPICSHCKSIRDDQGYWNRLEAYLLEHSDIELSHGVCPECAKKFYPNVKMYEDE
;
A
#
# COMPACT_ATOMS: atom_id res chain seq x y z
N MET A 1 33.28 35.88 8.60
CA MET A 1 32.50 34.63 8.76
C MET A 1 33.49 33.48 8.67
N GLY A 2 34.05 33.02 9.79
CA GLY A 2 35.27 32.19 9.73
C GLY A 2 35.00 30.79 10.25
N ASN A 3 35.23 29.77 9.44
CA ASN A 3 35.27 28.34 9.79
C ASN A 3 34.02 27.70 10.39
N GLU A 4 33.44 28.18 11.50
CA GLU A 4 32.33 27.48 12.19
C GLU A 4 31.07 27.37 11.32
N VAL A 5 30.66 28.47 10.66
CA VAL A 5 29.53 28.46 9.72
C VAL A 5 29.82 27.56 8.52
N LEU A 6 31.08 27.55 8.04
CA LEU A 6 31.48 26.69 6.92
C LEU A 6 31.42 25.21 7.31
N ILE A 7 31.83 24.87 8.54
CA ILE A 7 31.72 23.52 9.09
C ILE A 7 30.25 23.12 9.19
N LEU A 8 29.38 23.99 9.72
CA LEU A 8 27.94 23.71 9.80
C LEU A 8 27.29 23.51 8.43
N ILE A 9 27.66 24.34 7.44
CA ILE A 9 27.17 24.16 6.07
C ILE A 9 27.70 22.85 5.48
N ALA A 10 28.98 22.53 5.67
CA ALA A 10 29.56 21.28 5.18
C ALA A 10 28.91 20.05 5.82
N GLU A 11 28.65 20.09 7.12
CA GLU A 11 27.93 19.06 7.86
C GLU A 11 26.50 18.91 7.33
N ALA A 12 25.76 20.02 7.16
CA ALA A 12 24.43 20.01 6.58
C ALA A 12 24.43 19.40 5.18
N MET A 13 25.38 19.79 4.31
CA MET A 13 25.48 19.23 2.96
C MET A 13 25.84 17.74 2.97
N ALA A 14 26.68 17.29 3.90
CA ALA A 14 27.02 15.88 4.05
C ALA A 14 25.79 15.05 4.46
N VAL A 15 25.00 15.52 5.43
CA VAL A 15 23.77 14.83 5.86
C VAL A 15 22.70 14.89 4.74
N TYR A 16 22.57 16.02 4.04
CA TYR A 16 21.70 16.14 2.86
C TYR A 16 22.05 15.10 1.80
N PHE A 17 23.33 15.00 1.45
CA PHE A 17 23.81 14.04 0.47
C PHE A 17 23.55 12.61 0.94
N LEU A 18 23.81 12.30 2.21
CA LEU A 18 23.53 10.98 2.80
C LEU A 18 22.06 10.60 2.65
N VAL A 19 21.14 11.52 2.96
CA VAL A 19 19.69 11.30 2.85
C VAL A 19 19.28 11.05 1.40
N LEU A 20 19.72 11.89 0.46
CA LEU A 20 19.42 11.74 -0.97
C LEU A 20 20.03 10.45 -1.55
N TRP A 21 21.27 10.14 -1.17
CA TRP A 21 21.95 8.93 -1.60
C TRP A 21 21.25 7.67 -1.08
N ALA A 22 20.90 7.64 0.21
CA ALA A 22 20.13 6.54 0.80
C ALA A 22 18.78 6.36 0.09
N HIS A 23 18.07 7.46 -0.19
CA HIS A 23 16.81 7.42 -0.91
C HIS A 23 17.02 6.88 -2.34
N SER A 24 18.11 7.25 -3.01
CA SER A 24 18.43 6.77 -4.37
C SER A 24 18.62 5.25 -4.44
N LEU A 25 19.12 4.64 -3.37
CA LEU A 25 19.41 3.20 -3.27
C LEU A 25 18.16 2.35 -3.02
N ARG A 26 17.04 2.97 -2.66
CA ARG A 26 15.80 2.26 -2.29
C ARG A 26 15.27 1.34 -3.39
N HIS A 27 15.54 1.66 -4.65
CA HIS A 27 15.11 0.82 -5.77
C HIS A 27 15.90 -0.50 -5.88
N ARG A 28 17.10 -0.56 -5.31
CA ARG A 28 17.97 -1.75 -5.36
C ARG A 28 17.88 -2.59 -4.09
N PHE A 29 17.82 -1.94 -2.93
CA PHE A 29 17.89 -2.61 -1.62
C PHE A 29 16.60 -2.47 -0.79
N GLY A 30 15.55 -1.88 -1.36
CA GLY A 30 14.31 -1.56 -0.65
C GLY A 30 14.41 -0.28 0.20
N PRO A 31 13.28 0.23 0.71
CA PRO A 31 13.23 1.51 1.45
C PRO A 31 13.71 1.42 2.90
N VAL A 32 13.94 0.21 3.43
CA VAL A 32 14.23 -0.03 4.85
C VAL A 32 15.47 0.73 5.33
N HIS A 33 16.56 0.72 4.55
CA HIS A 33 17.79 1.42 4.91
C HIS A 33 17.61 2.94 4.95
N PHE A 34 16.77 3.49 4.08
CA PHE A 34 16.45 4.91 4.09
C PHE A 34 15.70 5.29 5.37
N TYR A 35 14.68 4.51 5.77
CA TYR A 35 13.96 4.77 7.01
C TYR A 35 14.83 4.60 8.25
N ALA A 36 15.76 3.64 8.26
CA ALA A 36 16.73 3.51 9.34
C ALA A 36 17.64 4.74 9.46
N ILE A 37 18.10 5.31 8.34
CA ILE A 37 18.90 6.54 8.31
C ILE A 37 18.07 7.73 8.79
N ILE A 38 16.83 7.89 8.31
CA ILE A 38 15.91 8.94 8.78
C ILE A 38 15.74 8.84 10.29
N GLY A 39 15.44 7.66 10.83
CA GLY A 39 15.31 7.44 12.27
C GLY A 39 16.59 7.75 13.04
N GLY A 40 17.75 7.32 12.53
CA GLY A 40 19.05 7.64 13.15
C GLY A 40 19.33 9.14 13.21
N ILE A 41 19.05 9.87 12.11
CA ILE A 41 19.18 11.33 12.05
C ILE A 41 18.21 11.98 13.05
N THR A 42 16.98 11.49 13.18
CA THR A 42 16.02 12.00 14.18
C THR A 42 16.52 11.82 15.61
N ALA A 43 17.14 10.68 15.92
CA ALA A 43 17.71 10.45 17.24
C ALA A 43 18.88 11.40 17.55
N ILE A 44 19.80 11.57 16.61
CA ILE A 44 20.92 12.52 16.73
C ILE A 44 20.37 13.95 16.90
N MET A 45 19.39 14.34 16.08
CA MET A 45 18.74 15.65 16.17
C MET A 45 18.14 15.91 17.56
N SER A 46 17.40 14.94 18.11
CA SER A 46 16.79 15.06 19.45
C SER A 46 17.86 15.26 20.52
N TRP A 47 18.91 14.43 20.53
CA TRP A 47 20.01 14.61 21.49
C TRP A 47 20.77 15.92 21.34
N VAL A 48 21.13 16.31 20.12
CA VAL A 48 21.86 17.57 19.85
C VAL A 48 21.01 18.77 20.29
N THR A 49 19.69 18.70 20.11
CA THR A 49 18.76 19.76 20.50
C THR A 49 18.61 19.84 22.01
N ASP A 50 18.41 18.72 22.71
CA ASP A 50 18.33 18.68 24.18
C ASP A 50 19.67 19.05 24.84
N ALA A 51 20.81 18.76 24.19
CA ALA A 51 22.12 19.21 24.63
C ALA A 51 22.34 20.72 24.46
N GLY A 52 21.44 21.43 23.77
CA GLY A 52 21.52 22.88 23.57
C GLY A 52 22.72 23.33 22.72
N LEU A 53 23.26 22.45 21.87
CA LEU A 53 24.43 22.75 21.07
C LEU A 53 24.10 23.89 20.09
N SER A 54 24.79 25.01 20.26
CA SER A 54 24.62 26.19 19.43
C SER A 54 25.94 26.90 19.19
N VAL A 55 26.02 27.59 18.05
CA VAL A 55 27.18 28.39 17.62
C VAL A 55 26.73 29.83 17.49
N GLN A 56 27.47 30.79 18.04
CA GLN A 56 27.15 32.21 17.94
C GLN A 56 28.05 32.89 16.91
N VAL A 57 27.46 33.45 15.85
CA VAL A 57 28.22 34.14 14.79
C VAL A 57 27.56 35.47 14.49
N GLY A 58 28.30 36.57 14.71
CA GLY A 58 27.81 37.92 14.39
C GLY A 58 26.55 38.34 15.17
N GLY A 59 26.41 37.89 16.43
CA GLY A 59 25.24 38.19 17.27
C GLY A 59 24.02 37.30 17.02
N VAL A 60 24.15 36.33 16.11
CA VAL A 60 23.10 35.38 15.75
C VAL A 60 23.42 34.00 16.31
N THR A 61 22.44 33.36 16.95
CA THR A 61 22.59 32.02 17.54
C THR A 61 22.10 30.96 16.55
N PHE A 62 22.98 30.04 16.18
CA PHE A 62 22.71 28.91 15.30
C PHE A 62 22.58 27.64 16.13
N VAL A 63 21.38 27.09 16.26
CA VAL A 63 21.16 25.83 16.97
C VAL A 63 21.50 24.67 16.04
N ILE A 64 22.50 23.86 16.37
CA ILE A 64 23.05 22.84 15.46
C ILE A 64 21.99 21.79 15.10
N GLY A 65 21.22 21.34 16.11
CA GLY A 65 20.21 20.28 15.97
C GLY A 65 19.16 20.57 14.91
N SER A 66 18.57 21.76 14.95
CA SER A 66 17.59 22.19 13.96
C SER A 66 18.23 22.59 12.63
N THR A 67 19.42 23.16 12.63
CA THR A 67 20.05 23.71 11.42
C THR A 67 20.53 22.61 10.47
N VAL A 68 21.13 21.54 10.98
CA VAL A 68 21.79 20.48 10.18
C VAL A 68 20.88 19.26 9.98
N PHE A 69 20.32 18.73 11.06
CA PHE A 69 19.64 17.45 11.02
C PHE A 69 18.18 17.58 10.62
N TYR A 70 17.45 18.56 11.16
CA TYR A 70 16.03 18.72 10.83
C TYR A 70 15.81 19.14 9.37
N THR A 71 16.64 20.03 8.84
CA THR A 71 16.67 20.37 7.40
C THR A 71 16.78 19.13 6.52
N SER A 72 17.68 18.22 6.89
CA SER A 72 17.91 16.95 6.20
C SER A 72 16.72 15.99 6.34
N LEU A 73 16.08 15.93 7.51
CA LEU A 73 14.87 15.13 7.74
C LEU A 73 13.71 15.61 6.87
N LEU A 74 13.47 16.92 6.84
CA LEU A 74 12.41 17.54 6.04
C LEU A 74 12.65 17.29 4.55
N LEU A 75 13.89 17.43 4.07
CA LEU A 75 14.26 17.03 2.72
C LEU A 75 13.97 15.54 2.46
N GLY A 76 14.34 14.66 3.39
CA GLY A 76 14.11 13.23 3.30
C GLY A 76 12.63 12.89 3.16
N VAL A 77 11.78 13.46 4.01
CA VAL A 77 10.33 13.24 3.94
C VAL A 77 9.76 13.85 2.65
N PHE A 78 10.28 15.00 2.21
CA PHE A 78 9.89 15.61 0.94
C PHE A 78 10.18 14.72 -0.27
N VAL A 79 11.38 14.14 -0.38
CA VAL A 79 11.69 13.29 -1.53
C VAL A 79 10.87 12.00 -1.52
N VAL A 80 10.58 11.45 -0.34
CA VAL A 80 9.63 10.32 -0.22
C VAL A 80 8.24 10.75 -0.68
N TYR A 81 7.78 11.93 -0.29
CA TYR A 81 6.47 12.43 -0.71
C TYR A 81 6.36 12.62 -2.22
N VAL A 82 7.36 13.26 -2.83
CA VAL A 82 7.35 13.54 -4.26
C VAL A 82 7.46 12.27 -5.09
N PHE A 83 8.30 11.30 -4.70
CA PHE A 83 8.61 10.15 -5.54
C PHE A 83 7.89 8.85 -5.15
N ASP A 84 7.65 8.63 -3.86
CA ASP A 84 7.08 7.38 -3.34
C ASP A 84 5.63 7.57 -2.85
N GLY A 85 5.18 8.82 -2.75
CA GLY A 85 3.78 9.19 -2.51
C GLY A 85 3.31 9.10 -1.05
N PRO A 86 2.01 9.33 -0.80
CA PRO A 86 1.45 9.49 0.53
C PRO A 86 1.66 8.32 1.50
N ARG A 87 1.62 7.06 1.00
CA ARG A 87 1.80 5.86 1.85
C ARG A 87 3.19 5.80 2.45
N ALA A 88 4.21 5.88 1.59
CA ALA A 88 5.61 5.89 2.00
C ALA A 88 5.93 7.10 2.87
N THR A 89 5.30 8.24 2.59
CA THR A 89 5.43 9.46 3.41
C THR A 89 4.90 9.22 4.81
N ARG A 90 3.71 8.62 4.97
CA ARG A 90 3.15 8.29 6.28
C ARG A 90 4.11 7.44 7.12
N ILE A 91 4.75 6.45 6.50
CA ILE A 91 5.76 5.61 7.17
C ILE A 91 6.97 6.46 7.61
N ALA A 92 7.50 7.32 6.74
CA ALA A 92 8.59 8.23 7.08
C ALA A 92 8.22 9.14 8.26
N ILE A 93 7.01 9.71 8.24
CA ILE A 93 6.47 10.57 9.29
C ILE A 93 6.35 9.82 10.61
N SER A 94 5.71 8.65 10.59
CA SER A 94 5.55 7.81 11.79
C SER A 94 6.90 7.39 12.35
N THR A 95 7.92 7.20 11.49
CA THR A 95 9.30 6.94 11.91
C THR A 95 9.89 8.14 12.64
N VAL A 96 9.83 9.34 12.07
CA VAL A 96 10.33 10.56 12.71
C VAL A 96 9.59 10.84 14.02
N ALA A 97 8.26 10.85 14.01
CA ALA A 97 7.46 11.11 15.21
C ALA A 97 7.70 10.05 16.30
N GLY A 98 7.75 8.77 15.92
CA GLY A 98 8.02 7.66 16.83
C GLY A 98 9.39 7.77 17.49
N VAL A 99 10.44 8.06 16.72
CA VAL A 99 11.79 8.24 17.24
C VAL A 99 11.89 9.51 18.11
N SER A 100 11.28 10.62 17.71
CA SER A 100 11.25 11.86 18.51
C SER A 100 10.57 11.70 19.86
N ILE A 101 9.64 10.75 20.01
CA ILE A 101 9.03 10.40 21.31
C ILE A 101 9.93 9.43 22.08
N LEU A 102 10.45 8.41 21.38
CA LEU A 102 11.22 7.32 21.98
C LEU A 102 12.54 7.79 22.59
N VAL A 103 13.25 8.72 21.93
CA VAL A 103 14.58 9.16 22.36
C VAL A 103 14.55 9.89 23.71
N PRO A 104 13.66 10.87 23.95
CA PRO A 104 13.44 11.42 25.28
C PRO A 104 13.07 10.38 26.34
N MET A 105 12.21 9.41 26.00
CA MET A 105 11.84 8.33 26.93
C MET A 105 13.05 7.48 27.33
N ILE A 106 13.91 7.13 26.35
CA ILE A 106 15.16 6.41 26.61
C ILE A 106 16.07 7.24 27.51
N ALA A 107 16.21 8.55 27.25
CA ALA A 107 17.03 9.43 28.08
C ALA A 107 16.52 9.48 29.53
N VAL A 108 15.20 9.60 29.75
CA VAL A 108 14.59 9.54 31.10
C VAL A 108 14.87 8.19 31.77
N ALA A 109 14.67 7.08 31.05
CA ALA A 109 14.90 5.74 31.59
C ALA A 109 16.37 5.54 32.03
N LEU A 110 17.32 6.03 31.23
CA LEU A 110 18.74 5.97 31.57
C LEU A 110 19.07 6.81 32.81
N HIS A 111 18.52 8.02 32.93
CA HIS A 111 18.69 8.85 34.14
C HIS A 111 18.12 8.17 35.40
N ILE A 112 16.97 7.50 35.31
CA ILE A 112 16.40 6.71 36.41
C ILE A 112 17.32 5.55 36.79
N GLN A 113 17.80 4.76 35.82
CA GLN A 113 18.71 3.64 36.06
C GLN A 113 20.02 4.09 36.72
N MET A 114 20.55 5.24 36.31
CA MET A 114 21.78 5.79 36.85
C MET A 114 21.62 6.27 38.30
N ALA A 115 20.47 6.88 38.62
CA ALA A 115 20.13 7.24 39.99
C ALA A 115 20.10 6.00 40.91
N LEU A 116 19.58 4.87 40.42
CA LEU A 116 19.55 3.60 41.16
C LEU A 116 20.96 3.03 41.44
N ILE A 117 21.91 3.25 40.53
CA ILE A 117 23.29 2.73 40.65
C ILE A 117 24.19 3.69 41.45
N GLY A 118 23.67 4.83 41.91
CA GLY A 118 24.44 5.83 42.66
C GLY A 118 25.51 6.53 41.81
N LYS A 119 25.36 6.53 40.47
CA LYS A 119 26.23 7.25 39.54
C LYS A 119 25.43 8.42 38.93
N PRO A 120 25.29 9.55 39.62
CA PRO A 120 24.28 10.56 39.27
C PRO A 120 24.53 11.28 37.93
N ASN A 121 25.72 11.20 37.33
CA ASN A 121 26.04 11.97 36.12
C ASN A 121 26.67 11.10 35.03
N LEU A 122 25.88 10.75 34.00
CA LEU A 122 26.42 10.64 32.65
C LEU A 122 26.49 12.08 32.12
N ALA A 123 27.67 12.71 32.21
CA ALA A 123 27.87 14.11 31.81
C ALA A 123 27.47 14.43 30.35
N TYR A 124 27.22 13.40 29.54
CA TYR A 124 27.01 13.50 28.09
C TYR A 124 25.60 13.11 27.62
N ILE A 125 24.69 12.66 28.50
CA ILE A 125 23.28 12.40 28.11
C ILE A 125 22.41 13.55 28.60
N PRO A 126 21.91 14.41 27.69
CA PRO A 126 21.13 15.58 28.08
C PRO A 126 19.79 15.17 28.70
N LEU A 127 19.30 15.99 29.63
CA LEU A 127 17.96 15.82 30.20
C LEU A 127 16.93 16.35 29.19
N PRO A 128 15.93 15.55 28.82
CA PRO A 128 14.96 15.95 27.82
C PRO A 128 14.05 17.06 28.35
N SER A 129 13.90 18.14 27.57
CA SER A 129 12.95 19.20 27.90
C SER A 129 11.57 18.85 27.35
N LEU A 130 10.57 18.74 28.24
CA LEU A 130 9.19 18.44 27.83
C LEU A 130 8.66 19.48 26.83
N ARG A 131 8.99 20.76 27.05
CA ARG A 131 8.55 21.86 26.20
C ARG A 131 9.16 21.76 24.79
N ILE A 132 10.47 21.54 24.71
CA ILE A 132 11.20 21.48 23.42
C ILE A 132 10.74 20.24 22.65
N ASN A 133 10.65 19.09 23.31
CA ASN A 133 10.24 17.84 22.66
C ASN A 133 8.78 17.88 22.19
N THR A 134 7.87 18.44 22.99
CA THR A 134 6.46 18.61 22.57
C THR A 134 6.35 19.56 21.38
N ALA A 135 7.08 20.69 21.41
CA ALA A 135 7.12 21.62 20.28
C ALA A 135 7.68 20.96 19.01
N SER A 136 8.76 20.18 19.13
CA SER A 136 9.35 19.46 17.99
C SER A 136 8.38 18.47 17.36
N VAL A 137 7.70 17.64 18.16
CA VAL A 137 6.74 16.65 17.66
C VAL A 137 5.56 17.32 16.97
N ILE A 138 4.97 18.35 17.60
CA ILE A 138 3.83 19.09 17.03
C ILE A 138 4.20 19.80 15.74
N THR A 139 5.33 20.53 15.73
CA THR A 139 5.80 21.23 14.53
C THR A 139 6.06 20.25 13.40
N THR A 140 6.74 19.13 13.67
CA THR A 140 6.96 18.08 12.67
C THR A 140 5.63 17.65 12.04
N LEU A 141 4.61 17.33 12.86
CA LEU A 141 3.29 16.90 12.33
C LEU A 141 2.62 17.99 11.47
N ILE A 142 2.69 19.26 11.87
CA ILE A 142 2.11 20.38 11.13
C ILE A 142 2.86 20.61 9.80
N ASP A 143 4.19 20.61 9.84
CA ASP A 143 5.05 20.81 8.67
C ASP A 143 4.76 19.80 7.58
N LEU A 144 4.41 18.59 7.94
CA LEU A 144 4.12 17.51 7.02
C LEU A 144 2.77 17.66 6.32
N ILE A 145 1.75 18.12 7.04
CA ILE A 145 0.46 18.50 6.45
C ILE A 145 0.68 19.69 5.50
N PHE A 146 1.45 20.69 5.96
CA PHE A 146 1.75 21.87 5.17
C PHE A 146 2.60 21.57 3.94
N LEU A 147 3.56 20.64 4.01
CA LEU A 147 4.39 20.18 2.90
C LEU A 147 3.53 19.67 1.75
N GLY A 148 2.55 18.82 2.07
CA GLY A 148 1.59 18.37 1.10
C GLY A 148 0.86 19.55 0.46
N ILE A 149 0.26 20.42 1.28
CA ILE A 149 -0.57 21.56 0.82
C ILE A 149 0.26 22.49 -0.08
N ALA A 150 1.47 22.84 0.34
CA ALA A 150 2.39 23.69 -0.39
C ALA A 150 2.81 23.04 -1.72
N TRP A 151 3.11 21.74 -1.72
CA TRP A 151 3.46 21.02 -2.96
C TRP A 151 2.29 21.01 -3.95
N GLU A 152 1.07 20.74 -3.50
CA GLU A 152 -0.12 20.69 -4.35
C GLU A 152 -0.47 22.08 -4.90
N TYR A 153 -0.47 23.10 -4.03
CA TYR A 153 -0.76 24.48 -4.41
C TYR A 153 0.22 24.99 -5.46
N LEU A 154 1.53 24.81 -5.25
CA LEU A 154 2.58 25.21 -6.20
C LEU A 154 2.62 24.34 -7.47
N GLY A 155 1.89 23.23 -7.49
CA GLY A 155 1.75 22.34 -8.65
C GLY A 155 0.61 22.66 -9.59
N ARG A 156 -0.22 23.65 -9.27
CA ARG A 156 -1.39 23.99 -10.08
C ARG A 156 -0.96 24.44 -11.49
N PRO A 157 -1.61 23.93 -12.57
CA PRO A 157 -1.25 24.27 -13.95
C PRO A 157 -1.21 25.78 -14.22
N GLY A 158 -2.05 26.56 -13.53
CA GLY A 158 -2.12 28.02 -13.68
C GLY A 158 -0.88 28.79 -13.19
N LEU A 159 0.01 28.18 -12.41
CA LEU A 159 1.24 28.83 -11.93
C LEU A 159 2.45 28.64 -12.85
N GLY A 160 2.42 27.64 -13.75
CA GLY A 160 3.50 27.41 -14.74
C GLY A 160 4.91 27.19 -14.16
N LEU A 161 5.04 26.81 -12.88
CA LEU A 161 6.33 26.66 -12.22
C LEU A 161 7.08 25.42 -12.72
N LYS A 162 8.38 25.60 -13.04
CA LYS A 162 9.28 24.48 -13.34
C LYS A 162 9.44 23.60 -12.09
N LEU A 163 9.56 22.28 -12.28
CA LEU A 163 9.64 21.29 -11.19
C LEU A 163 10.66 21.64 -10.10
N TRP A 164 11.87 22.05 -10.48
CA TRP A 164 12.92 22.38 -9.53
C TRP A 164 12.58 23.61 -8.69
N LEU A 165 11.93 24.61 -9.31
CA LEU A 165 11.53 25.84 -8.64
C LEU A 165 10.35 25.57 -7.70
N ARG A 166 9.40 24.73 -8.12
CA ARG A 166 8.33 24.21 -7.27
C ARG A 166 8.90 23.50 -6.05
N ALA A 167 9.83 22.56 -6.24
CA ALA A 167 10.44 21.80 -5.15
C ALA A 167 11.20 22.68 -4.17
N TYR A 168 12.01 23.61 -4.68
CA TYR A 168 12.71 24.58 -3.85
C TYR A 168 11.74 25.46 -3.06
N ALA A 169 10.72 26.02 -3.73
CA ALA A 169 9.72 26.88 -3.08
C ALA A 169 8.91 26.12 -2.01
N THR A 170 8.51 24.87 -2.28
CA THR A 170 7.84 24.02 -1.29
C THR A 170 8.73 23.80 -0.07
N LEU A 171 9.96 23.32 -0.26
CA LEU A 171 10.90 23.07 0.85
C LEU A 171 11.18 24.33 1.66
N LEU A 172 11.43 25.46 0.99
CA LEU A 172 11.68 26.73 1.65
C LEU A 172 10.47 27.18 2.49
N ALA A 173 9.26 27.08 1.94
CA ALA A 173 8.03 27.45 2.63
C ALA A 173 7.84 26.60 3.90
N VAL A 174 8.02 25.28 3.82
CA VAL A 174 7.89 24.40 4.99
C VAL A 174 8.98 24.70 6.02
N MET A 175 10.22 24.88 5.58
CA MET A 175 11.33 25.22 6.49
C MET A 175 11.10 26.55 7.22
N TRP A 176 10.42 27.52 6.61
CA TRP A 176 10.10 28.78 7.29
C TRP A 176 8.96 28.61 8.28
N LEU A 177 7.92 27.87 7.91
CA LEU A 177 6.82 27.55 8.83
C LEU A 177 7.35 26.80 10.06
N ASP A 178 8.20 25.80 9.85
CA ASP A 178 8.91 25.04 10.89
C ASP A 178 9.57 25.98 11.90
N VAL A 179 10.43 26.88 11.40
CA VAL A 179 11.19 27.78 12.26
C VAL A 179 10.27 28.65 13.09
N ILE A 180 9.19 29.16 12.51
CA ILE A 180 8.21 29.97 13.23
C ILE A 180 7.54 29.12 14.31
N LEU A 181 7.01 27.94 13.98
CA LEU A 181 6.27 27.09 14.90
C LEU A 181 7.17 26.53 16.02
N PHE A 182 8.31 25.94 15.66
CA PHE A 182 9.26 25.36 16.60
C PHE A 182 9.88 26.43 17.50
N SER A 183 10.41 27.52 16.95
CA SER A 183 11.07 28.54 17.78
C SER A 183 10.08 29.19 18.74
N THR A 184 8.83 29.41 18.30
CA THR A 184 7.76 29.93 19.15
C THR A 184 7.39 28.92 20.23
N GLY A 185 7.10 27.67 19.86
CA GLY A 185 6.71 26.63 20.81
C GLY A 185 7.78 26.35 21.87
N ALA A 186 9.04 26.21 21.44
CA ALA A 186 10.16 25.84 22.29
C ALA A 186 10.70 27.02 23.13
N PHE A 187 10.78 28.22 22.56
CA PHE A 187 11.55 29.32 23.16
C PHE A 187 10.77 30.62 23.43
N ALA A 188 9.48 30.73 23.06
CA ALA A 188 8.71 31.94 23.37
C ALA A 188 8.75 32.29 24.87
N GLY A 189 8.92 33.58 25.18
CA GLY A 189 9.09 34.08 26.54
C GLY A 189 10.50 33.96 27.11
N THR A 190 11.45 33.37 26.39
CA THR A 190 12.88 33.38 26.78
C THR A 190 13.61 34.59 26.17
N PRO A 191 14.67 35.12 26.82
CA PRO A 191 15.43 36.27 26.30
C PRO A 191 16.13 35.99 24.97
N HIS A 192 16.37 34.71 24.65
CA HIS A 192 17.05 34.29 23.42
C HIS A 192 16.10 34.03 22.24
N TYR A 193 14.78 34.12 22.45
CA TYR A 193 13.77 33.78 21.43
C TYR A 193 14.01 34.48 20.09
N ARG A 194 14.15 35.81 20.09
CA ARG A 194 14.33 36.58 18.84
C ARG A 194 15.61 36.21 18.11
N GLY A 195 16.72 36.06 18.83
CA GLY A 195 18.01 35.69 18.24
C GLY A 195 17.99 34.28 17.65
N ILE A 196 17.30 33.33 18.29
CA ILE A 196 17.11 31.97 17.76
C ILE A 196 16.21 31.99 16.51
N LEU A 197 15.09 32.73 16.55
CA LEU A 197 14.16 32.82 15.42
C LEU A 197 14.82 33.41 14.18
N GLU A 198 15.44 34.59 14.31
CA GLU A 198 16.12 35.27 13.19
C GLU A 198 17.30 34.45 12.68
N GLY A 199 18.10 33.87 13.57
CA GLY A 199 19.24 33.05 13.20
C GLY A 199 18.87 31.76 12.50
N THR A 200 17.81 31.11 12.96
CA THR A 200 17.33 29.89 12.33
C THR A 200 16.71 30.20 10.97
N LEU A 201 15.96 31.31 10.80
CA LEU A 201 15.44 31.71 9.49
C LEU A 201 16.57 31.98 8.47
N ILE A 202 17.59 32.74 8.87
CA ILE A 202 18.72 33.08 8.00
C ILE A 202 19.52 31.83 7.62
N SER A 203 19.85 30.99 8.61
CA SER A 203 20.60 29.75 8.35
C SER A 203 19.84 28.80 7.44
N ARG A 204 18.52 28.65 7.62
CA ARG A 204 17.66 27.80 6.79
C ARG A 204 17.59 28.31 5.36
N PHE A 205 17.56 29.62 5.15
CA PHE A 205 17.64 30.23 3.84
C PHE A 205 19.00 30.00 3.17
N ILE A 206 20.10 30.16 3.90
CA ILE A 206 21.45 29.90 3.37
C ILE A 206 21.60 28.41 3.00
N ILE A 207 21.24 27.49 3.89
CA ILE A 207 21.34 26.05 3.66
C ILE A 207 20.48 25.63 2.47
N SER A 208 19.28 26.17 2.33
CA SER A 208 18.41 25.81 1.19
C SER A 208 19.00 26.27 -0.15
N LEU A 209 19.70 27.42 -0.19
CA LEU A 209 20.44 27.87 -1.38
C LEU A 209 21.57 26.90 -1.74
N PHE A 210 22.34 26.44 -0.76
CA PHE A 210 23.41 25.45 -0.98
C PHE A 210 22.87 24.06 -1.32
N ALA A 211 21.71 23.69 -0.80
CA ALA A 211 21.04 22.42 -1.10
C ALA A 211 20.42 22.38 -2.50
N LEU A 212 20.06 23.53 -3.06
CA LEU A 212 19.40 23.66 -4.37
C LEU A 212 20.11 22.90 -5.51
N PRO A 213 21.44 23.01 -5.73
CA PRO A 213 22.12 22.25 -6.78
C PRO A 213 22.02 20.74 -6.58
N PHE A 214 22.11 20.25 -5.34
CA PHE A 214 21.98 18.82 -5.03
C PHE A 214 20.55 18.33 -5.26
N LEU A 215 19.55 19.08 -4.80
CA LEU A 215 18.15 18.78 -5.05
C LEU A 215 17.86 18.78 -6.55
N TYR A 216 18.32 19.80 -7.28
CA TYR A 216 18.15 19.88 -8.73
C TYR A 216 18.75 18.68 -9.44
N GLY A 217 20.02 18.34 -9.15
CA GLY A 217 20.70 17.19 -9.72
C GLY A 217 19.98 15.89 -9.39
N TYR A 218 19.50 15.75 -8.15
CA TYR A 218 18.73 14.60 -7.69
C TYR A 218 17.41 14.44 -8.44
N LEU A 219 16.61 15.51 -8.53
CA LEU A 219 15.34 15.53 -9.24
C LEU A 219 15.54 15.21 -10.73
N TYR A 220 16.55 15.82 -11.35
CA TYR A 220 16.89 15.57 -12.76
C TYR A 220 17.28 14.11 -13.00
N TRP A 221 18.20 13.59 -12.20
CA TRP A 221 18.66 12.20 -12.31
C TRP A 221 17.56 11.18 -12.07
N GLN A 222 16.73 11.42 -11.06
CA GLN A 222 15.63 10.50 -10.74
C GLN A 222 14.52 10.54 -11.80
N ASN A 223 14.22 11.71 -12.36
CA ASN A 223 13.27 11.86 -13.45
C ASN A 223 13.75 11.18 -14.76
N GLN A 224 15.06 11.13 -15.00
CA GLN A 224 15.64 10.41 -16.15
C GLN A 224 15.59 8.89 -16.00
N LYS A 225 15.69 8.36 -14.76
CA LYS A 225 15.89 6.92 -14.51
C LYS A 225 14.62 6.07 -14.63
N LYS A 226 13.43 6.67 -14.66
CA LYS A 226 12.15 5.98 -14.92
C LYS A 226 11.18 6.96 -15.56
N GLY A 227 10.34 6.49 -16.49
CA GLY A 227 9.14 7.19 -16.95
C GLY A 227 8.08 7.35 -15.84
N LEU A 228 8.50 7.73 -14.63
CA LEU A 228 7.66 8.13 -13.51
C LEU A 228 7.11 9.52 -13.82
N ALA A 229 5.90 9.56 -14.37
CA ALA A 229 5.14 10.81 -14.41
C ALA A 229 5.01 11.33 -12.97
N ILE A 230 5.61 12.49 -12.69
CA ILE A 230 5.41 13.23 -11.44
C ILE A 230 3.98 13.76 -11.51
N GLU A 231 3.03 12.90 -11.16
CA GLU A 231 1.61 13.25 -11.10
C GLU A 231 1.37 14.21 -9.93
N ASN A 232 0.57 15.23 -10.17
CA ASN A 232 0.01 16.09 -9.14
C ASN A 232 -0.93 15.26 -8.26
N ARG A 233 -0.41 14.67 -7.17
CA ARG A 233 -1.21 13.84 -6.25
C ARG A 233 -1.75 14.71 -5.10
N PRO A 234 -3.08 14.75 -4.90
CA PRO A 234 -3.70 15.62 -3.90
C PRO A 234 -3.46 15.14 -2.47
N VAL A 235 -3.25 16.08 -1.54
CA VAL A 235 -2.93 15.89 -0.12
C VAL A 235 -4.05 15.15 0.62
N LEU A 236 -5.29 15.37 0.22
CA LEU A 236 -6.46 14.69 0.78
C LEU A 236 -6.35 13.16 0.67
N ALA A 237 -5.51 12.59 -0.21
CA ALA A 237 -5.23 11.16 -0.28
C ALA A 237 -4.49 10.60 0.97
N ILE A 238 -3.76 11.43 1.72
CA ILE A 238 -3.17 11.03 3.02
C ILE A 238 -4.28 10.62 4.00
N LEU A 239 -5.43 11.30 3.94
CA LEU A 239 -6.63 11.03 4.76
C LEU A 239 -7.65 10.11 4.03
N LYS A 240 -7.71 10.13 2.69
CA LYS A 240 -8.72 9.43 1.86
C LYS A 240 -8.41 7.97 1.50
N GLN A 241 -7.25 7.42 1.86
CA GLN A 241 -6.93 6.03 1.48
C GLN A 241 -7.89 4.98 2.03
N VAL A 242 -8.62 5.28 3.12
CA VAL A 242 -9.72 4.41 3.56
C VAL A 242 -10.84 4.41 2.51
N ALA A 243 -11.24 5.58 2.02
CA ALA A 243 -12.30 5.71 1.01
C ALA A 243 -11.92 5.10 -0.35
N GLU A 244 -10.68 5.25 -0.82
CA GLU A 244 -10.27 4.66 -2.10
C GLU A 244 -10.13 3.13 -2.04
N ILE A 245 -9.62 2.58 -0.92
CA ILE A 245 -9.57 1.13 -0.70
C ILE A 245 -10.98 0.55 -0.51
N GLU A 246 -11.87 1.25 0.20
CA GLU A 246 -13.28 0.85 0.34
C GLU A 246 -14.01 0.85 -1.01
N VAL A 247 -13.70 1.78 -1.90
CA VAL A 247 -14.28 1.83 -3.25
C VAL A 247 -13.76 0.70 -4.14
N GLU A 248 -12.45 0.44 -4.16
CA GLU A 248 -11.89 -0.69 -4.92
C GLU A 248 -12.37 -2.04 -4.37
N LEU A 249 -12.43 -2.19 -3.03
CA LEU A 249 -12.95 -3.39 -2.38
C LEU A 249 -14.45 -3.57 -2.66
N GLY A 250 -15.23 -2.48 -2.63
CA GLY A 250 -16.65 -2.49 -2.97
C GLY A 250 -16.89 -2.91 -4.42
N ALA A 251 -16.10 -2.40 -5.37
CA ALA A 251 -16.19 -2.81 -6.77
C ALA A 251 -15.82 -4.29 -6.97
N ALA A 252 -14.77 -4.78 -6.31
CA ALA A 252 -14.40 -6.20 -6.35
C ALA A 252 -15.47 -7.11 -5.73
N GLN A 253 -16.08 -6.70 -4.60
CA GLN A 253 -17.16 -7.44 -3.96
C GLN A 253 -18.41 -7.49 -4.84
N GLN A 254 -18.77 -6.40 -5.51
CA GLN A 254 -19.88 -6.37 -6.46
C GLN A 254 -19.66 -7.32 -7.65
N GLU A 255 -18.44 -7.37 -8.19
CA GLU A 255 -18.10 -8.28 -9.28
C GLU A 255 -18.15 -9.76 -8.83
N ILE A 256 -17.67 -10.09 -7.63
CA ILE A 256 -17.77 -11.44 -7.06
C ILE A 256 -19.23 -11.85 -6.88
N GLU A 257 -20.07 -10.97 -6.33
CA GLU A 257 -21.48 -11.26 -6.11
C GLU A 257 -22.21 -11.48 -7.44
N ARG A 258 -21.91 -10.66 -8.45
CA ARG A 258 -22.45 -10.82 -9.80
C ARG A 258 -22.08 -12.17 -10.41
N ARG A 259 -20.85 -12.63 -10.22
CA ARG A 259 -20.40 -13.96 -10.68
C ARG A 259 -21.12 -15.09 -9.96
N LYS A 260 -21.29 -14.99 -8.64
CA LYS A 260 -22.03 -15.99 -7.86
C LYS A 260 -23.48 -16.13 -8.31
N ILE A 261 -24.16 -15.02 -8.57
CA ILE A 261 -25.54 -15.04 -9.09
C ILE A 261 -25.58 -15.71 -10.47
N ALA A 262 -24.65 -15.37 -11.36
CA ALA A 262 -24.58 -15.97 -12.69
C ALA A 262 -24.25 -17.48 -12.65
N GLU A 263 -23.38 -17.91 -11.74
CA GLU A 263 -23.07 -19.33 -11.52
C GLU A 263 -24.28 -20.08 -10.95
N ALA A 264 -24.99 -19.52 -9.98
CA ALA A 264 -26.19 -20.13 -9.41
C ALA A 264 -27.31 -20.27 -10.46
N GLU A 265 -27.51 -19.26 -11.32
CA GLU A 265 -28.47 -19.31 -12.43
C GLU A 265 -28.07 -20.37 -13.46
N ARG A 266 -26.78 -20.45 -13.81
CA ARG A 266 -26.26 -21.49 -14.71
C ARG A 266 -26.49 -22.89 -14.14
N ASP A 267 -26.18 -23.11 -12.86
CA ASP A 267 -26.32 -24.41 -12.22
C ASP A 267 -27.80 -24.82 -12.10
N LYS A 268 -28.70 -23.86 -11.85
CA LYS A 268 -30.15 -24.08 -11.92
C LYS A 268 -30.61 -24.49 -13.31
N LEU A 269 -30.18 -23.79 -14.35
CA LEU A 269 -30.50 -24.12 -15.75
C LEU A 269 -29.96 -25.51 -16.13
N ILE A 270 -28.76 -25.87 -15.68
CA ILE A 270 -28.20 -27.22 -15.90
C ILE A 270 -29.09 -28.28 -15.26
N ALA A 271 -29.56 -28.06 -14.02
CA ALA A 271 -30.46 -28.99 -13.34
C ALA A 271 -31.80 -29.14 -14.08
N GLU A 272 -32.41 -28.03 -14.52
CA GLU A 272 -33.65 -28.03 -15.31
C GLU A 272 -33.47 -28.77 -16.65
N LEU A 273 -32.37 -28.53 -17.36
CA LEU A 273 -32.05 -29.22 -18.60
C LEU A 273 -31.84 -30.72 -18.39
N GLN A 274 -31.15 -31.11 -17.32
CA GLN A 274 -30.95 -32.53 -16.98
C GLN A 274 -32.27 -33.22 -16.64
N GLN A 275 -33.16 -32.55 -15.92
CA GLN A 275 -34.49 -33.07 -15.61
C GLN A 275 -35.34 -33.24 -16.88
N ALA A 276 -35.40 -32.22 -17.73
CA ALA A 276 -36.14 -32.28 -19.00
C ALA A 276 -35.61 -33.41 -19.91
N LEU A 277 -34.29 -33.60 -19.97
CA LEU A 277 -33.68 -34.72 -20.71
C LEU A 277 -34.08 -36.08 -20.13
N SER A 278 -34.16 -36.22 -18.80
CA SER A 278 -34.61 -37.44 -18.14
C SER A 278 -36.07 -37.76 -18.46
N GLU A 279 -36.94 -36.74 -18.43
CA GLU A 279 -38.36 -36.87 -18.77
C GLU A 279 -38.53 -37.30 -20.23
N VAL A 280 -37.80 -36.69 -21.17
CA VAL A 280 -37.82 -37.09 -22.59
C VAL A 280 -37.33 -38.53 -22.78
N LYS A 281 -36.26 -38.95 -22.09
CA LYS A 281 -35.78 -40.35 -22.16
C LYS A 281 -36.83 -41.35 -21.65
N THR A 282 -37.53 -41.00 -20.57
CA THR A 282 -38.60 -41.85 -20.01
C THR A 282 -39.76 -41.96 -21.00
N LEU A 283 -40.18 -40.85 -21.61
CA LEU A 283 -41.26 -40.83 -22.60
C LEU A 283 -40.93 -41.62 -23.87
N ARG A 284 -39.68 -41.56 -24.33
CA ARG A 284 -39.19 -42.37 -25.47
C ARG A 284 -39.12 -43.88 -25.19
N GLY A 285 -39.19 -44.30 -23.92
CA GLY A 285 -39.18 -45.72 -23.54
C GLY A 285 -40.53 -46.42 -23.65
N PHE A 286 -41.62 -45.70 -23.92
CA PHE A 286 -42.96 -46.28 -24.04
C PHE A 286 -43.22 -46.75 -25.47
N LEU A 287 -43.09 -48.06 -25.69
CA LEU A 287 -43.50 -48.69 -26.95
C LEU A 287 -44.98 -49.14 -26.86
N PRO A 288 -45.91 -48.50 -27.58
CA PRO A 288 -47.30 -48.92 -27.62
C PRO A 288 -47.44 -50.30 -28.28
N ILE A 289 -47.79 -51.32 -27.50
CA ILE A 289 -48.02 -52.69 -27.97
C ILE A 289 -49.51 -52.97 -28.08
N CYS A 290 -49.95 -53.59 -29.18
CA CYS A 290 -51.32 -54.02 -29.35
C CYS A 290 -51.65 -55.13 -28.34
N SER A 291 -52.71 -54.95 -27.56
CA SER A 291 -53.11 -55.92 -26.52
C SER A 291 -53.43 -57.30 -27.09
N HIS A 292 -53.91 -57.36 -28.35
CA HIS A 292 -54.35 -58.59 -29.01
C HIS A 292 -53.24 -59.30 -29.81
N CYS A 293 -52.62 -58.62 -30.78
CA CYS A 293 -51.64 -59.24 -31.68
C CYS A 293 -50.17 -58.99 -31.31
N LYS A 294 -49.90 -58.17 -30.28
CA LYS A 294 -48.55 -57.81 -29.79
C LYS A 294 -47.65 -57.05 -30.77
N SER A 295 -48.19 -56.56 -31.89
CA SER A 295 -47.49 -55.60 -32.76
C SER A 295 -47.17 -54.30 -32.02
N ILE A 296 -46.06 -53.65 -32.37
CA ILE A 296 -45.64 -52.34 -31.85
C ILE A 296 -46.08 -51.25 -32.83
N ARG A 297 -46.62 -50.14 -32.33
CA ARG A 297 -46.90 -48.95 -33.16
C ARG A 297 -45.69 -48.02 -33.19
N ASP A 298 -45.23 -47.66 -34.38
CA ASP A 298 -44.13 -46.71 -34.58
C ASP A 298 -44.56 -45.24 -34.47
N ASP A 299 -43.60 -44.32 -34.61
CA ASP A 299 -43.81 -42.87 -34.54
C ASP A 299 -44.65 -42.32 -35.70
N GLN A 300 -44.77 -43.06 -36.81
CA GLN A 300 -45.61 -42.72 -37.97
C GLN A 300 -47.04 -43.27 -37.81
N GLY A 301 -47.29 -44.08 -36.77
CA GLY A 301 -48.59 -44.66 -36.44
C GLY A 301 -48.85 -46.04 -37.08
N TYR A 302 -47.87 -46.64 -37.76
CA TYR A 302 -48.02 -47.98 -38.35
C TYR A 302 -47.73 -49.07 -37.33
N TRP A 303 -48.38 -50.22 -37.50
CA TRP A 303 -48.22 -51.39 -36.63
C TRP A 303 -47.26 -52.40 -37.25
N ASN A 304 -46.11 -52.59 -36.61
CA ASN A 304 -45.07 -53.51 -37.03
C ASN A 304 -45.05 -54.74 -36.12
N ARG A 305 -44.70 -55.92 -36.66
CA ARG A 305 -44.42 -57.08 -35.80
C ARG A 305 -43.22 -56.77 -34.92
N LEU A 306 -43.23 -57.28 -33.69
CA LEU A 306 -42.21 -57.05 -32.67
C LEU A 306 -40.79 -57.25 -33.23
N GLU A 307 -40.59 -58.34 -33.97
CA GLU A 307 -39.30 -58.73 -34.52
C GLU A 307 -38.78 -57.72 -35.55
N ALA A 308 -39.66 -57.26 -36.46
CA ALA A 308 -39.33 -56.27 -37.48
C ALA A 308 -38.98 -54.92 -36.85
N TYR A 309 -39.76 -54.51 -35.85
CA TYR A 309 -39.52 -53.25 -35.14
C TYR A 309 -38.17 -53.25 -34.42
N LEU A 310 -37.83 -54.33 -33.71
CA LEU A 310 -36.56 -54.44 -32.97
C LEU A 310 -35.34 -54.46 -33.92
N LEU A 311 -35.41 -55.21 -35.02
CA LEU A 311 -34.32 -55.26 -36.01
C LEU A 311 -34.05 -53.91 -36.67
N GLU A 312 -35.08 -53.07 -36.84
CA GLU A 312 -34.94 -51.76 -37.48
C GLU A 312 -34.50 -50.66 -36.49
N HIS A 313 -34.89 -50.76 -35.22
CA HIS A 313 -34.69 -49.68 -34.23
C HIS A 313 -33.63 -50.00 -33.16
N SER A 314 -32.95 -51.14 -33.25
CA SER A 314 -31.89 -51.52 -32.31
C SER A 314 -30.82 -52.42 -32.96
N ASP A 315 -29.59 -52.37 -32.43
CA ASP A 315 -28.49 -53.25 -32.86
C ASP A 315 -28.62 -54.66 -32.24
N ILE A 316 -29.74 -55.35 -32.50
CA ILE A 316 -30.02 -56.69 -31.96
C ILE A 316 -30.22 -57.68 -33.11
N GLU A 317 -29.60 -58.86 -33.03
CA GLU A 317 -29.89 -59.99 -33.92
C GLU A 317 -30.84 -60.99 -33.25
N LEU A 318 -31.84 -61.48 -34.00
CA LEU A 318 -32.84 -62.41 -33.49
C LEU A 318 -32.53 -63.85 -33.96
N SER A 319 -32.57 -64.80 -33.02
CA SER A 319 -32.51 -66.24 -33.30
C SER A 319 -33.83 -66.92 -32.94
N HIS A 320 -34.11 -68.06 -33.56
CA HIS A 320 -35.32 -68.83 -33.29
C HIS A 320 -35.03 -69.94 -32.27
N GLY A 321 -35.85 -70.00 -31.22
CA GLY A 321 -35.84 -71.07 -30.22
C GLY A 321 -37.27 -71.41 -29.81
N VAL A 322 -37.46 -72.57 -29.17
CA VAL A 322 -38.79 -73.02 -28.69
C VAL A 322 -38.73 -73.06 -27.17
N CYS A 323 -39.51 -72.24 -26.45
CA CYS A 323 -39.45 -72.27 -24.98
C CYS A 323 -39.91 -73.63 -24.41
N PRO A 324 -39.51 -73.99 -23.17
CA PRO A 324 -39.87 -75.28 -22.56
C PRO A 324 -41.38 -75.56 -22.52
N GLU A 325 -42.20 -74.54 -22.29
CA GLU A 325 -43.66 -74.69 -22.29
C GLU A 325 -44.20 -75.07 -23.69
N CYS A 326 -43.73 -74.38 -24.73
CA CYS A 326 -44.12 -74.68 -26.11
C CYS A 326 -43.58 -76.03 -26.57
N ALA A 327 -42.37 -76.41 -26.15
CA ALA A 327 -41.80 -77.71 -26.42
C ALA A 327 -42.67 -78.83 -25.82
N LYS A 328 -43.08 -78.71 -24.55
CA LYS A 328 -43.98 -79.68 -23.89
C LYS A 328 -45.35 -79.75 -24.55
N LYS A 329 -45.88 -78.62 -25.02
CA LYS A 329 -47.21 -78.54 -25.63
C LYS A 329 -47.27 -79.09 -27.06
N PHE A 330 -46.31 -78.72 -27.91
CA PHE A 330 -46.35 -79.01 -29.35
C PHE A 330 -45.44 -80.17 -29.74
N TYR A 331 -44.45 -80.51 -28.91
CA TYR A 331 -43.53 -81.62 -29.12
C TYR A 331 -43.43 -82.53 -27.88
N PRO A 332 -44.56 -83.00 -27.32
CA PRO A 332 -44.58 -83.75 -26.05
C PRO A 332 -43.75 -85.05 -26.09
N ASN A 333 -43.51 -85.60 -27.28
CA ASN A 333 -42.79 -86.86 -27.47
C ASN A 333 -41.29 -86.65 -27.79
N VAL A 334 -40.81 -85.41 -27.82
CA VAL A 334 -39.40 -85.08 -28.08
C VAL A 334 -38.81 -84.42 -26.84
N LYS A 335 -37.83 -85.09 -26.21
CA LYS A 335 -37.06 -84.50 -25.11
C LYS A 335 -36.13 -83.40 -25.65
N MET A 336 -36.62 -82.16 -25.65
CA MET A 336 -35.86 -80.97 -26.07
C MET A 336 -35.16 -80.24 -24.91
N TYR A 337 -35.63 -80.45 -23.67
CA TYR A 337 -35.10 -79.84 -22.45
C TYR A 337 -34.95 -80.90 -21.35
N GLU A 338 -33.93 -80.75 -20.50
CA GLU A 338 -33.82 -81.54 -19.27
C GLU A 338 -34.85 -80.99 -18.27
N ASP A 339 -35.65 -81.88 -17.69
CA ASP A 339 -36.57 -81.50 -16.62
C ASP A 339 -35.74 -81.29 -15.33
N GLU A 340 -35.77 -80.07 -14.77
CA GLU A 340 -35.17 -79.74 -13.46
C GLU A 340 -35.87 -80.46 -12.30
#